data_AF-A0A1B9F492-F1
#
_entry.id   AF-A0A1B9F492-F1
#
_cell.length_a   1.000
_cell.length_b   1.000
_cell.length_c   1.000
_cell.angle_alpha   90.00
_cell.angle_beta   90.00
_cell.angle_gamma   90.00
#
_symmetry.space_group_name_H-M   'P 1'
#
loop_
_entity.id
_entity.type
_entity.pdbx_description
1 polymer ?
#
loop_
_entity_poly.entity_id
_entity_poly.type
_entity_poly.pdbx_seq_one_letter_code
_entity_poly.pdbx_strand_id
1 'polypeptide(L)'
;MKGVALYQRRKRRSRADAVCLLIAVLWTFLLHASPSKAQDALEFIVRNNPELRELCRYNENAFSRLRIRARASFGTGAGTIGADGVFSQGDYDARIIAEMPLFSPRERLEMRMNEFGFRRQLRSEASRALSRYRKLRRWLKREKSILKDLRLELYWLKRRAEAGIEPQKVIMEKALALKERERNLSARQEELKDALEAVLSFVPKQKRRKLKRLIKE
;
A
#
# COMPACT_ATOMS: atom_id res chain seq x y z
N MET A 1 -50.34 -29.36 41.34
CA MET A 1 -50.13 -28.30 40.32
C MET A 1 -48.67 -27.79 40.17
N LYS A 2 -47.66 -28.38 40.83
CA LYS A 2 -46.25 -27.90 40.76
C LYS A 2 -45.46 -28.32 39.50
N GLY A 3 -45.93 -29.33 38.74
CA GLY A 3 -45.19 -29.88 37.59
C GLY A 3 -45.21 -29.04 36.31
N VAL A 4 -46.29 -28.29 36.05
CA VAL A 4 -46.46 -27.52 34.80
C VAL A 4 -45.52 -26.30 34.76
N ALA A 5 -45.26 -25.67 35.92
CA ALA A 5 -44.36 -24.53 36.05
C ALA A 5 -42.89 -24.90 35.76
N LEU A 6 -42.45 -26.12 36.12
CA LEU A 6 -41.10 -26.60 35.85
C LEU A 6 -40.89 -26.96 34.38
N TYR A 7 -41.90 -27.53 33.73
CA TYR A 7 -41.85 -27.84 32.29
C TYR A 7 -41.78 -26.57 31.43
N GLN A 8 -42.57 -25.54 31.75
CA GLN A 8 -42.49 -24.26 31.05
C GLN A 8 -41.16 -23.53 31.26
N ARG A 9 -40.54 -23.64 32.45
CA ARG A 9 -39.20 -23.08 32.70
C ARG A 9 -38.09 -23.81 31.92
N ARG A 10 -38.14 -25.14 31.81
CA ARG A 10 -37.19 -25.91 30.98
C ARG A 10 -37.35 -25.58 29.49
N LYS A 11 -38.58 -25.45 28.99
CA LYS A 11 -38.86 -25.11 27.58
C LYS A 11 -38.43 -23.67 27.22
N ARG A 12 -38.48 -22.73 28.17
CA ARG A 12 -37.95 -21.37 27.99
C ARG A 12 -36.42 -21.32 28.00
N ARG A 13 -35.74 -22.08 28.87
CA ARG A 13 -34.26 -22.18 28.88
C ARG A 13 -33.72 -22.81 27.59
N SER A 14 -34.31 -23.92 27.14
CA SER A 14 -33.93 -24.58 25.88
C SER A 14 -34.06 -23.65 24.66
N ARG A 15 -35.06 -22.76 24.63
CA ARG A 15 -35.20 -21.77 23.55
C ARG A 15 -34.17 -20.64 23.66
N ALA A 16 -33.83 -20.20 24.86
CA ALA A 16 -32.78 -19.21 25.07
C ALA A 16 -31.40 -19.76 24.64
N ASP A 17 -31.09 -21.00 24.99
CA ASP A 17 -29.82 -21.65 24.61
C ASP A 17 -29.72 -21.87 23.09
N ALA A 18 -30.83 -22.25 22.45
CA ALA A 18 -30.89 -22.38 20.99
C ALA A 18 -30.74 -21.03 20.26
N VAL A 19 -31.30 -19.94 20.82
CA VAL A 19 -31.12 -18.59 20.27
C VAL A 19 -29.68 -18.10 20.46
N CYS A 20 -29.07 -18.35 21.62
CA CYS A 20 -27.66 -18.02 21.86
C CYS A 20 -26.72 -18.78 20.92
N LEU A 21 -26.98 -20.07 20.67
CA LEU A 21 -26.21 -20.87 19.70
C LEU A 21 -26.39 -20.35 18.27
N LEU A 22 -27.62 -20.00 17.87
CA LEU A 22 -27.88 -19.40 16.56
C LEU A 22 -27.16 -18.06 16.39
N ILE A 23 -27.19 -17.20 17.41
CA ILE A 23 -26.46 -15.92 17.39
C ILE A 23 -24.96 -16.18 17.31
N ALA A 24 -24.41 -17.09 18.11
CA ALA A 24 -22.98 -17.42 18.07
C ALA A 24 -22.55 -17.97 16.70
N VAL A 25 -23.34 -18.88 16.11
CA VAL A 25 -23.09 -19.42 14.77
C VAL A 25 -23.18 -18.32 13.72
N LEU A 26 -24.19 -17.44 13.79
CA LEU A 26 -24.36 -16.31 12.87
C LEU A 26 -23.18 -15.34 12.96
N TRP A 27 -22.68 -15.06 14.16
CA TRP A 27 -21.49 -14.22 14.38
C TRP A 27 -20.22 -14.88 13.84
N THR A 28 -20.03 -16.19 14.06
CA THR A 28 -18.88 -16.89 13.46
C THR A 28 -18.95 -16.93 11.95
N PHE A 29 -20.15 -17.08 11.38
CA PHE A 29 -20.38 -17.07 9.94
C PHE A 29 -20.17 -15.67 9.35
N LEU A 30 -20.62 -14.60 10.02
CA LEU A 30 -20.35 -13.21 9.64
C LEU A 30 -18.86 -12.84 9.74
N LEU A 31 -18.14 -13.37 10.74
CA LEU A 31 -16.69 -13.19 10.88
C LEU A 31 -15.92 -13.96 9.80
N HIS A 32 -16.37 -15.17 9.42
CA HIS A 32 -15.77 -15.96 8.33
C HIS A 32 -16.21 -15.52 6.92
N ALA A 33 -17.38 -14.88 6.80
CA ALA A 33 -17.87 -14.26 5.56
C ALA A 33 -17.41 -12.81 5.42
N SER A 34 -16.58 -12.29 6.35
CA SER A 34 -15.78 -11.11 6.05
C SER A 34 -15.02 -11.39 4.75
N PRO A 35 -15.02 -10.47 3.76
CA PRO A 35 -14.49 -10.74 2.43
C PRO A 35 -13.02 -11.13 2.54
N SER A 36 -12.81 -12.44 2.57
CA SER A 36 -11.51 -13.02 2.82
C SER A 36 -10.65 -12.79 1.58
N LYS A 37 -9.50 -12.16 1.78
CA LYS A 37 -8.30 -12.33 0.96
C LYS A 37 -8.33 -11.78 -0.48
N ALA A 38 -9.09 -10.73 -0.78
CA ALA A 38 -8.62 -9.82 -1.83
C ALA A 38 -7.40 -9.08 -1.25
N GLN A 39 -6.20 -9.32 -1.78
CA GLN A 39 -5.03 -8.52 -1.40
C GLN A 39 -5.37 -7.05 -1.67
N ASP A 40 -5.59 -6.25 -0.63
CA ASP A 40 -5.89 -4.83 -0.82
C ASP A 40 -4.70 -4.19 -1.54
N ALA A 41 -4.99 -3.41 -2.59
CA ALA A 41 -3.97 -2.75 -3.38
C ALA A 41 -3.05 -1.89 -2.50
N LEU A 42 -3.61 -1.32 -1.41
CA LEU A 42 -2.86 -0.58 -0.41
C LEU A 42 -1.85 -1.46 0.33
N GLU A 43 -2.27 -2.61 0.85
CA GLU A 43 -1.37 -3.54 1.54
C GLU A 43 -0.30 -4.08 0.60
N PHE A 44 -0.66 -4.34 -0.66
CA PHE A 44 0.30 -4.76 -1.68
C PHE A 44 1.36 -3.68 -1.92
N ILE A 45 0.98 -2.41 -2.00
CA ILE A 45 1.93 -1.30 -2.16
C ILE A 45 2.88 -1.25 -0.95
N VAL A 46 2.33 -1.22 0.27
CA VAL A 46 3.13 -1.13 1.50
C VAL A 46 4.13 -2.28 1.60
N ARG A 47 3.70 -3.52 1.31
CA ARG A 47 4.57 -4.70 1.41
C ARG A 47 5.67 -4.76 0.34
N ASN A 48 5.51 -4.03 -0.77
CA ASN A 48 6.41 -4.12 -1.93
C ASN A 48 7.19 -2.86 -2.22
N ASN A 49 7.04 -1.82 -1.40
CA ASN A 49 7.84 -0.61 -1.49
C ASN A 49 9.33 -0.92 -1.19
N PRO A 50 10.27 -0.43 -2.03
CA PRO A 50 11.69 -0.74 -1.88
C PRO A 50 12.29 -0.10 -0.62
N GLU A 51 11.99 1.17 -0.35
CA GLU A 51 12.53 1.92 0.79
C GLU A 51 12.10 1.30 2.12
N LEU A 52 10.81 0.94 2.26
CA LEU A 52 10.34 0.26 3.48
C LEU A 52 11.03 -1.09 3.65
N ARG A 53 11.28 -1.83 2.57
CA ARG A 53 11.98 -3.12 2.64
C ARG A 53 13.43 -2.97 3.04
N GLU A 54 14.10 -1.92 2.58
CA GLU A 54 15.47 -1.62 2.98
C GLU A 54 15.54 -1.25 4.46
N LEU A 55 14.61 -0.44 4.96
CA LEU A 55 14.48 -0.12 6.39
C LEU A 55 14.19 -1.36 7.23
N CYS A 56 13.22 -2.20 6.87
CA CYS A 56 12.94 -3.44 7.60
C CYS A 56 14.16 -4.37 7.61
N ARG A 57 14.84 -4.54 6.46
CA ARG A 57 16.06 -5.36 6.37
C ARG A 57 17.21 -4.79 7.17
N TYR A 58 17.37 -3.46 7.18
CA TYR A 58 18.38 -2.80 7.99
C TYR A 58 18.10 -3.07 9.47
N ASN A 59 16.85 -2.87 9.91
CA ASN A 59 16.44 -3.12 11.29
C ASN A 59 16.58 -4.60 11.69
N GLU A 60 16.29 -5.55 10.80
CA GLU A 60 16.47 -6.98 11.08
C GLU A 60 17.95 -7.36 11.18
N ASN A 61 18.78 -6.85 10.27
CA ASN A 61 20.20 -7.24 10.17
C ASN A 61 21.14 -6.42 11.07
N ALA A 62 20.75 -5.23 11.49
CA ALA A 62 21.58 -4.38 12.36
C ALA A 62 21.93 -5.13 13.66
N PHE A 63 20.97 -5.86 14.24
CA PHE A 63 21.14 -6.55 15.52
C PHE A 63 21.90 -7.89 15.44
N SER A 64 22.35 -8.32 14.26
CA SER A 64 22.99 -9.63 14.07
C SER A 64 24.30 -9.58 13.29
N ARG A 65 24.82 -8.39 12.95
CA ARG A 65 26.06 -8.24 12.18
C ARG A 65 27.29 -8.32 13.08
N LEU A 66 27.74 -9.54 13.35
CA LEU A 66 29.11 -9.81 13.78
C LEU A 66 30.06 -9.59 12.59
N ARG A 67 31.00 -8.66 12.70
CA ARG A 67 32.02 -8.39 11.68
C ARG A 67 33.36 -8.93 12.17
N ILE A 68 33.84 -9.98 11.53
CA ILE A 68 35.17 -10.56 11.80
C ILE A 68 36.17 -9.99 10.79
N ARG A 69 37.30 -9.48 11.26
CA ARG A 69 38.43 -9.06 10.44
C ARG A 69 39.72 -9.70 10.96
N ALA A 70 40.51 -10.26 10.07
CA ALA A 70 41.88 -10.63 10.37
C ALA A 70 42.79 -9.44 10.08
N ARG A 71 43.64 -9.05 11.04
CA ARG A 71 44.67 -8.04 10.86
C ARG A 71 46.01 -8.64 11.23
N ALA A 72 46.93 -8.60 10.27
CA ALA A 72 48.34 -8.88 10.51
C ALA A 72 49.10 -7.57 10.41
N SER A 73 49.91 -7.26 11.41
CA SER A 73 50.85 -6.16 11.39
C SER A 73 52.26 -6.71 11.58
N PHE A 74 53.17 -6.25 10.73
CA PHE A 74 54.59 -6.50 10.82
C PHE A 74 55.26 -5.17 11.11
N GLY A 75 56.01 -5.11 12.22
CA GLY A 75 56.80 -3.95 12.59
C GLY A 75 58.25 -4.36 12.82
N THR A 76 59.19 -3.61 12.24
CA THR A 76 60.61 -3.69 12.60
C THR A 76 60.93 -2.52 13.51
N GLY A 77 61.13 -2.80 14.79
CA GLY A 77 61.56 -1.83 15.80
C GLY A 77 63.01 -2.08 16.20
N ALA A 78 63.78 -1.01 16.41
CA ALA A 78 65.04 -1.08 17.12
C ALA A 78 64.75 -0.92 18.62
N GLY A 79 64.99 -1.96 19.40
CA GLY A 79 64.88 -1.93 20.85
C GLY A 79 66.26 -1.80 21.49
N THR A 80 66.41 -0.95 22.49
CA THR A 80 67.58 -0.93 23.37
C THR A 80 67.25 -1.66 24.66
N ILE A 81 67.96 -2.75 24.95
CA ILE A 81 67.89 -3.44 26.24
C ILE A 81 69.23 -3.24 26.92
N GLY A 82 69.28 -2.30 27.88
CA GLY A 82 70.49 -2.02 28.66
C GLY A 82 71.62 -1.38 27.84
N ALA A 83 72.62 -0.87 28.56
CA ALA A 83 73.82 -0.28 27.95
C ALA A 83 74.55 -1.35 27.11
N ASP A 84 74.86 -1.01 25.86
CA ASP A 84 75.75 -1.72 24.94
C ASP A 84 75.15 -2.66 23.88
N GLY A 85 73.85 -2.61 23.57
CA GLY A 85 73.32 -3.34 22.40
C GLY A 85 72.04 -2.80 21.76
N VAL A 86 72.11 -2.38 20.50
CA VAL A 86 70.92 -2.18 19.64
C VAL A 86 70.64 -3.50 18.92
N PHE A 87 69.48 -4.09 19.16
CA PHE A 87 69.02 -5.27 18.43
C PHE A 87 67.80 -4.94 17.58
N SER A 88 67.73 -5.54 16.38
CA SER A 88 66.54 -5.53 15.53
C SER A 88 65.56 -6.56 16.05
N GLN A 89 64.43 -6.11 16.58
CA GLN A 89 63.35 -7.00 17.02
C GLN A 89 62.21 -6.92 15.99
N GLY A 90 61.97 -8.04 15.30
CA GLY A 90 60.81 -8.21 14.44
C GLY A 90 59.61 -8.55 15.30
N ASP A 91 58.61 -7.67 15.32
CA ASP A 91 57.37 -7.90 16.06
C ASP A 91 56.27 -8.32 15.07
N TYR A 92 55.72 -9.51 15.31
CA TYR A 92 54.65 -10.08 14.51
C TYR A 92 53.38 -10.11 15.35
N ASP A 93 52.37 -9.37 14.92
CA ASP A 93 51.09 -9.33 15.60
C ASP A 93 49.98 -9.75 14.63
N ALA A 94 49.41 -10.93 14.87
CA ALA A 94 48.29 -11.47 14.11
C ALA A 94 47.07 -11.54 15.04
N ARG A 95 46.07 -10.70 14.77
CA ARG A 95 44.83 -10.64 15.57
C ARG A 95 43.60 -10.88 14.73
N ILE A 96 42.68 -11.64 15.30
CA ILE A 96 41.30 -11.76 14.83
C ILE A 96 40.46 -10.76 15.63
N ILE A 97 39.87 -9.79 14.95
CA ILE A 97 39.04 -8.75 15.55
C ILE A 97 37.58 -9.10 15.21
N ALA A 98 36.77 -9.35 16.23
CA ALA A 98 35.32 -9.48 16.10
C ALA A 98 34.64 -8.20 16.62
N GLU A 99 34.00 -7.45 15.73
CA GLU A 99 33.23 -6.24 16.04
C GLU A 99 31.74 -6.60 16.02
N MET A 100 31.02 -6.34 17.11
CA MET A 100 29.56 -6.43 17.16
C MET A 100 29.02 -5.07 17.59
N PRO A 101 28.17 -4.39 16.80
CA PRO A 101 27.56 -3.15 17.22
C PRO A 101 26.60 -3.41 18.39
N LEU A 102 26.90 -2.84 19.55
CA LEU A 102 26.01 -2.83 20.70
C LEU A 102 25.07 -1.63 20.56
N PHE A 103 23.80 -1.88 20.21
CA PHE A 103 22.79 -0.84 20.15
C PHE A 103 22.22 -0.57 21.53
N SER A 104 22.07 0.71 21.88
CA SER A 104 21.32 1.08 23.08
C SER A 104 19.82 0.76 22.90
N PRO A 105 19.07 0.41 23.96
CA PRO A 105 17.62 0.24 23.89
C PRO A 105 16.89 1.46 23.29
N ARG A 106 17.46 2.66 23.49
CA ARG A 106 16.95 3.92 22.94
C ARG A 106 17.09 4.00 21.42
N GLU A 107 18.28 3.73 20.88
CA GLU A 107 18.50 3.67 19.43
C GLU A 107 17.58 2.65 18.76
N ARG A 108 17.35 1.51 19.42
CA ARG A 108 16.45 0.47 18.94
C ARG A 108 14.99 0.95 18.85
N LEU A 109 14.54 1.73 19.83
CA LEU A 109 13.21 2.34 19.80
C LEU A 109 13.11 3.40 18.71
N GLU A 110 14.11 4.27 18.58
CA GLU A 110 14.14 5.31 17.56
C GLU A 110 14.08 4.73 16.14
N MET A 111 14.85 3.67 15.85
CA MET A 111 14.79 2.99 14.55
C MET A 111 13.42 2.35 14.26
N ARG A 112 12.78 1.74 15.29
CA ARG A 112 11.42 1.21 15.15
C ARG A 112 10.40 2.32 14.92
N MET A 113 10.50 3.43 15.64
CA MET A 113 9.63 4.58 15.45
C MET A 113 9.77 5.17 14.04
N ASN A 114 10.99 5.24 13.52
CA ASN A 114 11.26 5.68 12.14
C ASN A 114 10.61 4.74 11.11
N GLU A 115 10.74 3.42 11.29
CA GLU A 115 10.09 2.43 10.42
C GLU A 115 8.55 2.56 10.46
N PHE A 116 7.96 2.66 11.65
CA PHE A 116 6.51 2.84 11.80
C PHE A 116 6.04 4.18 11.23
N GLY A 117 6.80 5.24 11.45
CA GLY A 117 6.53 6.58 10.91
C GLY A 117 6.50 6.55 9.39
N PHE A 118 7.54 6.00 8.77
CA PHE A 118 7.63 5.86 7.32
C PHE A 118 6.52 4.97 6.76
N ARG A 119 6.24 3.82 7.39
CA ARG A 119 5.13 2.93 6.99
C ARG A 119 3.78 3.64 7.03
N ARG A 120 3.55 4.50 8.03
CA ARG A 120 2.31 5.28 8.17
C ARG A 120 2.21 6.35 7.08
N GLN A 121 3.31 7.07 6.82
CA GLN A 121 3.39 8.06 5.73
C GLN A 121 3.10 7.40 4.39
N LEU A 122 3.79 6.31 4.05
CA LEU A 122 3.59 5.54 2.82
C LEU A 122 2.14 5.08 2.66
N ARG A 123 1.51 4.57 3.73
CA ARG A 123 0.08 4.20 3.72
C ARG A 123 -0.81 5.40 3.40
N SER A 124 -0.54 6.55 4.00
CA SER A 124 -1.33 7.76 3.78
C SER A 124 -1.20 8.28 2.34
N GLU A 125 0.00 8.26 1.78
CA GLU A 125 0.25 8.71 0.41
C GLU A 125 -0.32 7.74 -0.62
N ALA A 126 -0.06 6.44 -0.44
CA ALA A 126 -0.60 5.40 -1.32
C ALA A 126 -2.14 5.38 -1.30
N SER A 127 -2.76 5.55 -0.13
CA SER A 127 -4.23 5.62 -0.03
C SER A 127 -4.80 6.86 -0.70
N ARG A 128 -4.16 8.02 -0.55
CA ARG A 128 -4.53 9.26 -1.27
C ARG A 128 -4.42 9.07 -2.78
N ALA A 129 -3.31 8.54 -3.28
CA ALA A 129 -3.09 8.28 -4.70
C ALA A 129 -4.14 7.30 -5.27
N LEU A 130 -4.39 6.17 -4.58
CA LEU A 130 -5.41 5.20 -4.95
C LEU A 130 -6.81 5.81 -4.96
N SER A 131 -7.14 6.64 -3.97
CA SER A 131 -8.44 7.31 -3.88
C SER A 131 -8.65 8.28 -5.05
N ARG A 132 -7.62 9.05 -5.41
CA ARG A 132 -7.64 9.97 -6.56
C ARG A 132 -7.87 9.20 -7.86
N TYR A 133 -7.11 8.13 -8.09
CA TYR A 133 -7.29 7.26 -9.26
C TYR A 133 -8.70 6.66 -9.34
N ARG A 134 -9.20 6.08 -8.24
CA ARG A 134 -10.55 5.47 -8.20
C ARG A 134 -11.66 6.50 -8.44
N LYS A 135 -11.54 7.70 -7.86
CA LYS A 135 -12.48 8.81 -8.08
C LYS A 135 -12.49 9.24 -9.55
N LEU A 136 -11.32 9.48 -10.15
CA LEU A 136 -11.18 9.84 -11.56
C LEU A 136 -11.75 8.75 -12.49
N ARG A 137 -11.46 7.48 -12.22
CA ARG A 137 -11.97 6.34 -13.01
C ARG A 137 -13.50 6.29 -12.99
N ARG A 138 -14.12 6.46 -11.81
CA ARG A 138 -15.59 6.48 -11.66
C ARG A 138 -16.20 7.68 -12.38
N TRP A 139 -15.60 8.86 -12.23
CA TRP A 139 -16.04 10.07 -12.91
C TRP A 139 -16.00 9.89 -14.44
N LEU A 140 -14.87 9.43 -14.98
CA LEU A 140 -14.72 9.17 -16.42
C LEU A 140 -15.74 8.15 -16.95
N LYS A 141 -16.06 7.10 -16.17
CA LYS A 141 -17.08 6.13 -16.57
C LYS A 141 -18.45 6.77 -16.70
N ARG A 142 -18.83 7.63 -15.75
CA ARG A 142 -20.11 8.38 -15.75
C ARG A 142 -20.15 9.41 -16.87
N GLU A 143 -19.07 10.16 -17.04
CA GLU A 143 -19.02 11.20 -18.07
C GLU A 143 -19.09 10.59 -19.48
N LYS A 144 -18.46 9.42 -19.69
CA LYS A 144 -18.59 8.67 -20.94
C LYS A 144 -20.02 8.17 -21.22
N SER A 145 -20.81 7.82 -20.20
CA SER A 145 -22.22 7.46 -20.42
C SER A 145 -23.04 8.71 -20.76
N ILE A 146 -22.85 9.80 -20.01
CA ILE A 146 -23.54 11.08 -20.27
C ILE A 146 -23.26 11.58 -21.69
N LEU A 147 -22.01 11.49 -22.17
CA LEU A 147 -21.70 11.87 -23.55
C LEU A 147 -22.42 11.02 -24.60
N LYS A 148 -22.64 9.72 -24.34
CA LYS A 148 -23.40 8.89 -25.27
C LYS A 148 -24.84 9.36 -25.37
N ASP A 149 -25.44 9.67 -24.21
CA ASP A 149 -26.82 10.15 -24.13
C ASP A 149 -26.96 11.51 -24.83
N LEU A 150 -26.04 12.45 -24.57
CA LEU A 150 -26.03 13.76 -25.23
C LEU A 150 -25.80 13.68 -26.74
N ARG A 151 -25.01 12.71 -27.21
CA ARG A 151 -24.84 12.48 -28.67
C ARG A 151 -26.14 11.99 -29.31
N LEU A 152 -26.89 11.14 -28.62
CA LEU A 152 -28.22 10.71 -29.07
C LEU A 152 -29.20 11.89 -29.08
N GLU A 153 -29.18 12.74 -28.04
CA GLU A 153 -29.99 13.96 -28.02
C GLU A 153 -29.68 14.87 -29.21
N LEU A 154 -28.40 15.14 -29.48
CA LEU A 154 -27.99 15.97 -30.62
C LEU A 154 -28.42 15.37 -31.96
N TYR A 155 -28.36 14.04 -32.09
CA TYR A 155 -28.87 13.35 -33.27
C TYR A 155 -30.37 13.60 -33.48
N TRP A 156 -31.17 13.52 -32.41
CA TRP A 156 -32.60 13.81 -32.49
C TRP A 156 -32.92 15.30 -32.71
N LEU A 157 -32.14 16.21 -32.13
CA LEU A 157 -32.25 17.65 -32.38
C LEU A 157 -32.02 17.98 -33.86
N LYS A 158 -30.98 17.38 -34.46
CA LYS A 158 -30.71 17.51 -35.91
C LYS A 158 -31.90 17.08 -36.76
N ARG A 159 -32.45 15.89 -36.49
CA ARG A 159 -33.67 15.41 -37.19
C ARG A 159 -34.87 16.35 -37.01
N ARG A 160 -35.05 16.94 -35.83
CA ARG A 160 -36.14 17.89 -35.58
C ARG A 160 -35.96 19.21 -36.31
N ALA A 161 -34.73 19.71 -36.44
CA ALA A 161 -34.47 20.89 -37.25
C ALA A 161 -34.57 20.62 -38.75
N GLU A 162 -34.19 19.43 -39.22
CA GLU A 162 -34.42 18.98 -40.60
C GLU A 162 -35.93 18.96 -40.93
N ALA A 163 -36.76 18.60 -39.96
CA ALA A 163 -38.22 18.68 -40.04
C ALA A 163 -38.79 20.11 -39.85
N GLY A 164 -37.94 21.12 -39.65
CA GLY A 164 -38.33 22.52 -39.45
C GLY A 164 -38.93 22.86 -38.08
N ILE A 165 -38.89 21.93 -37.12
CA ILE A 165 -39.51 22.11 -35.79
C ILE A 165 -38.62 22.94 -34.86
N GLU A 166 -37.29 22.79 -34.97
CA GLU A 166 -36.34 23.48 -34.10
C GLU A 166 -35.37 24.41 -34.87
N PRO A 167 -34.97 25.55 -34.26
CA PRO A 167 -34.01 26.46 -34.87
C PRO A 167 -32.58 25.88 -34.84
N GLN A 168 -31.84 26.07 -35.93
CA GLN A 168 -30.44 25.63 -36.07
C GLN A 168 -29.50 26.16 -34.97
N LYS A 169 -29.80 27.32 -34.38
CA LYS A 169 -29.00 27.91 -33.29
C LYS A 169 -28.88 26.96 -32.08
N VAL A 170 -29.98 26.30 -31.70
CA VAL A 170 -30.01 25.36 -30.56
C VAL A 170 -29.10 24.15 -30.81
N ILE A 171 -29.04 23.66 -32.05
CA ILE A 171 -28.13 22.58 -32.44
C ILE A 171 -26.67 23.02 -32.31
N MET A 172 -26.34 24.21 -32.79
CA MET A 172 -24.98 24.73 -32.76
C MET A 172 -24.47 24.92 -31.32
N GLU A 173 -25.30 25.48 -30.44
CA GLU A 173 -24.98 25.64 -29.01
C GLU A 173 -24.73 24.28 -28.34
N LYS A 174 -25.61 23.30 -28.57
CA LYS A 174 -25.46 21.94 -28.03
C LYS A 174 -24.24 21.22 -28.60
N ALA A 175 -23.92 21.44 -29.87
CA ALA A 175 -22.73 20.88 -30.52
C ALA A 175 -21.43 21.46 -29.95
N LEU A 176 -21.39 22.77 -29.69
CA LEU A 176 -20.24 23.42 -29.05
C LEU A 176 -20.03 22.92 -27.62
N ALA A 177 -21.10 22.88 -26.82
CA ALA A 177 -21.04 22.34 -25.45
C ALA A 177 -20.57 20.88 -25.41
N LEU A 178 -20.98 20.07 -26.38
CA LEU A 178 -20.49 18.69 -26.52
C LEU A 178 -19.00 18.62 -26.85
N LYS A 179 -18.52 19.45 -27.78
CA LYS A 179 -17.09 19.51 -28.13
C LYS A 179 -16.24 19.95 -26.92
N GLU A 180 -16.70 20.91 -26.14
CA GLU A 180 -16.02 21.34 -24.92
C GLU A 180 -15.93 20.20 -23.88
N ARG A 181 -17.02 19.47 -23.67
CA ARG A 181 -17.01 18.30 -22.78
C ARG A 181 -16.10 17.18 -23.29
N GLU A 182 -16.02 16.96 -24.59
CA GLU A 182 -15.09 16.00 -25.18
C GLU A 182 -13.63 16.38 -24.95
N ARG A 183 -13.28 17.68 -25.08
CA ARG A 183 -11.94 18.20 -24.73
C ARG A 183 -11.64 18.04 -23.24
N ASN A 184 -12.59 18.33 -22.37
CA ASN A 184 -12.44 18.12 -20.93
C ASN A 184 -12.23 16.64 -20.60
N LEU A 185 -12.92 15.75 -21.31
CA LEU A 185 -12.76 14.31 -21.15
C LEU A 185 -11.39 13.80 -21.60
N SER A 186 -10.82 14.32 -22.68
CA SER A 186 -9.46 13.95 -23.10
C SER A 186 -8.42 14.40 -22.07
N ALA A 187 -8.53 15.64 -21.56
CA ALA A 187 -7.64 16.13 -20.50
C ALA A 187 -7.72 15.27 -19.23
N ARG A 188 -8.93 14.92 -18.79
CA ARG A 188 -9.13 14.06 -17.61
C ARG A 188 -8.67 12.61 -17.82
N GLN A 189 -8.58 12.14 -19.07
CA GLN A 189 -8.00 10.84 -19.37
C GLN A 189 -6.48 10.84 -19.22
N GLU A 190 -5.82 11.95 -19.54
CA GLU A 190 -4.39 12.14 -19.28
C GLU A 190 -4.14 12.18 -17.76
N GLU A 191 -4.93 12.95 -17.01
CA GLU A 191 -4.84 12.96 -15.54
C GLU A 191 -5.04 11.56 -14.91
N LEU A 192 -5.86 10.70 -15.52
CA LEU A 192 -6.04 9.32 -15.05
C LEU A 192 -4.77 8.49 -15.27
N LYS A 193 -4.06 8.69 -16.39
CA LYS A 193 -2.79 8.02 -16.67
C LYS A 193 -1.75 8.47 -15.65
N ASP A 194 -1.65 9.77 -15.39
CA ASP A 194 -0.72 10.34 -14.40
C ASP A 194 -1.03 9.81 -12.99
N ALA A 195 -2.31 9.77 -12.61
CA ALA A 195 -2.73 9.21 -11.32
C ALA A 195 -2.39 7.72 -11.20
N LEU A 196 -2.48 6.96 -12.30
CA LEU A 196 -2.09 5.55 -12.33
C LEU A 196 -0.57 5.40 -12.21
N GLU A 197 0.21 6.26 -12.86
CA GLU A 197 1.67 6.28 -12.75
C GLU A 197 2.13 6.62 -11.33
N ALA A 198 1.48 7.59 -10.69
CA ALA A 198 1.71 7.94 -9.29
C ALA A 198 1.44 6.76 -8.34
N VAL A 199 0.44 5.91 -8.63
CA VAL A 199 0.22 4.68 -7.84
C VAL A 199 1.28 3.62 -8.12
N LEU A 200 1.78 3.54 -9.35
CA LEU A 200 2.80 2.55 -9.74
C LEU A 200 4.22 2.93 -9.33
N SER A 201 4.48 4.21 -9.00
CA SER A 201 5.81 4.66 -8.54
C SER A 201 6.18 4.03 -7.20
N PHE A 202 5.21 3.79 -6.31
CA PHE A 202 5.42 3.16 -5.00
C PHE A 202 5.92 1.71 -5.07
N VAL A 203 5.87 1.06 -6.23
CA VAL A 203 6.15 -0.37 -6.41
C VAL A 203 7.18 -0.59 -7.54
N PRO A 204 8.14 -1.52 -7.37
CA PRO A 204 9.14 -1.81 -8.40
C PRO A 204 8.52 -2.32 -9.70
N LYS A 205 9.19 -2.06 -10.83
CA LYS A 205 8.72 -2.37 -12.19
C LYS A 205 8.18 -3.80 -12.34
N GLN A 206 8.86 -4.78 -11.73
CA GLN A 206 8.51 -6.21 -11.77
C GLN A 206 7.10 -6.51 -11.23
N LYS A 207 6.63 -5.74 -10.23
CA LYS A 207 5.37 -5.99 -9.51
C LYS A 207 4.22 -5.11 -9.98
N ARG A 208 4.47 -4.15 -10.85
CA ARG A 208 3.47 -3.23 -11.42
C ARG A 208 2.32 -3.96 -12.12
N ARG A 209 2.61 -5.06 -12.83
CA ARG A 209 1.58 -5.88 -13.50
C ARG A 209 0.58 -6.45 -12.51
N LYS A 210 1.06 -6.94 -11.37
CA LYS A 210 0.20 -7.50 -10.31
C LYS A 210 -0.62 -6.40 -9.64
N LEU A 211 -0.02 -5.24 -9.35
CA LEU A 211 -0.75 -4.08 -8.80
C LEU A 211 -1.86 -3.60 -9.75
N LYS A 212 -1.60 -3.55 -11.06
CA LYS A 212 -2.63 -3.19 -12.06
C LYS A 212 -3.82 -4.14 -12.06
N ARG A 213 -3.65 -5.42 -11.69
CA ARG A 213 -4.76 -6.39 -11.57
C ARG A 213 -5.61 -6.08 -10.34
N LEU A 214 -4.96 -5.89 -9.18
CA LEU A 214 -5.62 -5.56 -7.91
C LEU A 214 -6.38 -4.22 -7.92
N ILE A 215 -5.95 -3.27 -8.76
CA ILE A 215 -6.62 -1.96 -8.92
C ILE A 215 -7.83 -2.05 -9.86
N LYS A 216 -7.83 -3.04 -10.77
CA LYS A 216 -8.89 -3.21 -11.77
C LYS A 216 -10.13 -3.87 -11.18
N GLU A 217 -9.91 -4.84 -10.28
CA GLU A 217 -10.88 -5.43 -9.34
C GLU A 217 -11.57 -4.34 -8.50
#